data_AF-A0A2M7X339-F1
#
_entry.id   AF-A0A2M7X339-F1
#
_cell.length_a   1.000
_cell.length_b   1.000
_cell.length_c   1.000
_cell.angle_alpha   90.00
_cell.angle_beta   90.00
_cell.angle_gamma   90.00
#
_symmetry.space_group_name_H-M   'P 1'
#
loop_
_entity.id
_entity.type
_entity.pdbx_description
1 polymer ?
#
loop_
_entity_poly.entity_id
_entity_poly.type
_entity_poly.pdbx_seq_one_letter_code
_entity_poly.pdbx_strand_id
1 'polypeptide(L)'
;NLSIIKTLLGVYLITISIIAIQIYYILINYKYLSEEIPLFFTLPWGEIQLANKELIWIPVISTILIFVFNLIMSVIEHSKSNISLAKFYAYSSLLSVAILAAYAAKIANSVSTINIQFPIWIKIILIPMIASLLTTAFITPFVIKFAKKYNFMDDPLRHKHPGMLLKRPIARAGGLAFLLGILIPSIVLLPILTSQKLIGILLGATICVITGLKDDKKDINPYIRLVIQGLTVSVVVLSGIILIYIPNPFGNAIKLDDFKFVINFLGEHKVYYFSALASAIWIAWTMNFMSLSNGTDGVYAGLVTVSSLVIAILMMRTLSEDPGIAIFIKLAALTAGAGLGMAIFTWPPNKLLWGFGATSAGLIIAALSILGSTKVATTLIVLIIPFIDAVFAVVRRIRRGQMPFWGDREHLHHKLLEGLGWSKQKVAIFYWTTTIVLGLIGILTSGQIRALSLAAIACIVIFGISMLNIGKRKRLIKGS
;
A
#
# COMPACT_ATOMS: atom_id res chain seq x y z
N ASN A 1 -7.06 -38.96 5.10
CA ASN A 1 -5.61 -39.11 5.39
C ASN A 1 -4.73 -38.06 4.72
N LEU A 2 -4.76 -37.88 3.40
CA LEU A 2 -3.86 -36.94 2.69
C LEU A 2 -3.92 -35.48 3.18
N SER A 3 -5.12 -34.95 3.46
CA SER A 3 -5.30 -33.58 3.97
C SER A 3 -4.71 -33.40 5.37
N ILE A 4 -4.77 -34.41 6.23
CA ILE A 4 -4.30 -34.35 7.62
C ILE A 4 -2.77 -34.40 7.65
N ILE A 5 -2.19 -35.28 6.82
CA ILE A 5 -0.74 -35.38 6.63
C ILE A 5 -0.19 -34.05 6.13
N LYS A 6 -0.84 -33.39 5.15
CA LYS A 6 -0.45 -32.05 4.68
C LYS A 6 -0.49 -30.99 5.78
N THR A 7 -1.50 -31.03 6.66
CA THR A 7 -1.58 -30.10 7.80
C THR A 7 -0.45 -30.33 8.80
N LEU A 8 -0.17 -31.59 9.16
CA LEU A 8 0.92 -31.94 10.09
C LEU A 8 2.29 -31.56 9.50
N LEU A 9 2.53 -31.88 8.23
CA LEU A 9 3.74 -31.47 7.50
C LEU A 9 3.90 -29.95 7.47
N GLY A 10 2.83 -29.20 7.22
CA GLY A 10 2.86 -27.74 7.23
C GLY A 10 3.28 -27.18 8.59
N VAL A 11 2.73 -27.72 9.69
CA VAL A 11 3.10 -27.30 11.05
C VAL A 11 4.57 -27.61 11.34
N TYR A 12 5.05 -28.82 11.08
CA TYR A 12 6.44 -29.17 11.34
C TYR A 12 7.44 -28.44 10.44
N LEU A 13 7.10 -28.13 9.18
CA LEU A 13 7.93 -27.28 8.31
C LEU A 13 8.09 -25.86 8.89
N ILE A 14 7.00 -25.29 9.42
CA ILE A 14 7.06 -24.00 10.12
C ILE A 14 7.94 -24.12 11.37
N THR A 15 7.76 -25.17 12.18
CA THR A 15 8.56 -25.40 13.39
C THR A 15 10.05 -25.55 13.09
N ILE A 16 10.43 -26.32 12.07
CA ILE A 16 11.82 -26.45 11.60
C ILE A 16 12.37 -25.09 11.15
N SER A 17 11.57 -24.30 10.43
CA SER A 17 11.99 -22.97 9.98
C SER A 17 12.29 -22.04 11.17
N ILE A 18 11.47 -22.09 12.22
CA ILE A 18 11.70 -21.33 13.46
C ILE A 18 12.99 -21.78 14.15
N ILE A 19 13.24 -23.09 14.24
CA ILE A 19 14.48 -23.64 14.83
C ILE A 19 15.70 -23.18 14.02
N ALA A 20 15.64 -23.27 12.68
CA ALA A 20 16.73 -22.83 11.81
C ALA A 20 17.03 -21.34 11.96
N ILE A 21 15.98 -20.50 12.02
CA ILE A 21 16.10 -19.06 12.28
C ILE A 21 16.71 -18.81 13.66
N GLN A 22 16.25 -19.52 14.70
CA GLN A 22 16.77 -19.39 16.07
C GLN A 22 18.26 -19.73 16.13
N ILE A 23 18.68 -20.87 15.56
CA ILE A 23 20.08 -21.31 15.52
C ILE A 23 20.93 -20.27 14.79
N TYR A 24 20.52 -19.86 13.59
CA TYR A 24 21.23 -18.86 12.81
C TYR A 24 21.36 -17.53 13.56
N TYR A 25 20.27 -17.09 14.21
CA TYR A 25 20.25 -15.88 15.01
C TYR A 25 21.24 -15.93 16.17
N ILE A 26 21.26 -17.03 16.92
CA ILE A 26 22.17 -17.19 18.05
C ILE A 26 23.61 -17.33 17.58
N LEU A 27 23.88 -18.07 16.50
CA LEU A 27 25.23 -18.19 15.93
C LEU A 27 25.83 -16.82 15.56
N ILE A 28 25.05 -15.94 14.92
CA ILE A 28 25.52 -14.59 14.57
C ILE A 28 25.77 -13.75 15.82
N ASN A 29 24.90 -13.85 16.82
CA ASN A 29 24.99 -13.05 18.03
C ASN A 29 25.97 -13.63 19.07
N TYR A 30 26.40 -14.89 18.95
CA TYR A 30 27.15 -15.60 19.99
C TYR A 30 28.47 -14.92 20.35
N LYS A 31 29.20 -14.43 19.35
CA LYS A 31 30.46 -13.69 19.53
C LYS A 31 30.29 -12.38 20.33
N TYR A 32 29.07 -11.85 20.37
CA TYR A 32 28.75 -10.54 20.93
C TYR A 32 27.96 -10.61 22.23
N LEU A 33 27.71 -11.81 22.75
CA LEU A 33 27.15 -11.99 24.09
C LEU A 33 28.21 -11.60 25.13
N SER A 34 27.77 -10.93 26.20
CA SER A 34 28.55 -10.81 27.44
C SER A 34 28.93 -12.19 27.96
N GLU A 35 29.98 -12.28 28.77
CA GLU A 35 30.36 -13.54 29.42
C GLU A 35 29.25 -14.07 30.35
N GLU A 36 28.40 -13.18 30.84
CA GLU A 36 27.28 -13.46 31.72
C GLU A 36 25.94 -13.04 31.10
N ILE A 37 24.98 -13.95 31.02
CA ILE A 37 23.67 -13.78 30.36
C ILE A 37 22.52 -14.00 31.35
N PRO A 38 21.36 -13.34 31.14
CA PRO A 38 20.17 -13.48 31.99
C PRO A 38 19.38 -14.76 31.67
N LEU A 39 20.05 -15.92 31.76
CA LEU A 39 19.46 -17.25 31.64
C LEU A 39 19.34 -17.86 33.05
N PHE A 40 18.17 -18.38 33.42
CA PHE A 40 17.87 -18.85 34.79
C PHE A 40 18.03 -17.76 35.86
N PHE A 41 17.54 -16.55 35.57
CA PHE A 41 17.44 -15.48 36.55
C PHE A 41 16.61 -15.95 37.75
N THR A 42 17.27 -16.41 38.80
CA THR A 42 16.66 -16.77 40.07
C THR A 42 17.38 -16.01 41.16
N LEU A 43 16.61 -15.51 42.12
CA LEU A 43 17.14 -14.88 43.33
C LEU A 43 17.09 -15.92 44.45
N PRO A 44 18.21 -16.59 44.79
CA PRO A 44 18.36 -17.16 46.12
C PRO A 44 18.96 -16.08 47.02
N TRP A 45 18.18 -15.58 47.98
CA TRP A 45 18.69 -14.77 49.10
C TRP A 45 19.58 -13.56 48.71
N GLY A 46 19.11 -12.73 47.76
CA GLY A 46 19.59 -11.34 47.64
C GLY A 46 20.80 -11.08 46.74
N GLU A 47 21.37 -12.06 46.04
CA GLU A 47 22.40 -11.81 45.01
C GLU A 47 21.89 -12.10 43.60
N ILE A 48 22.20 -11.20 42.66
CA ILE A 48 21.87 -11.33 41.24
C ILE A 48 22.88 -12.29 40.61
N GLN A 49 22.46 -13.51 40.27
CA GLN A 49 23.34 -14.48 39.61
C GLN A 49 23.00 -14.58 38.10
N LEU A 50 23.93 -14.14 37.25
CA LEU A 50 23.86 -14.34 35.81
C LEU A 50 24.54 -15.67 35.43
N ALA A 51 24.11 -16.27 34.33
CA ALA A 51 24.64 -17.54 33.85
C ALA A 51 25.78 -17.34 32.83
N ASN A 52 26.73 -18.26 32.73
CA ASN A 52 27.76 -18.21 31.69
C ASN A 52 27.13 -18.25 30.29
N LYS A 53 27.63 -17.43 29.35
CA LYS A 53 27.16 -17.33 27.96
C LYS A 53 27.07 -18.67 27.21
N GLU A 54 27.90 -19.65 27.55
CA GLU A 54 27.85 -20.99 26.96
C GLU A 54 26.49 -21.66 27.19
N LEU A 55 25.79 -21.30 28.26
CA LEU A 55 24.50 -21.87 28.61
C LEU A 55 23.36 -21.37 27.69
N ILE A 56 23.58 -20.37 26.83
CA ILE A 56 22.57 -19.93 25.84
C ILE A 56 22.15 -21.06 24.88
N TRP A 57 22.99 -22.08 24.72
CA TRP A 57 22.68 -23.26 23.93
C TRP A 57 21.61 -24.16 24.59
N ILE A 58 21.35 -24.04 25.89
CA ILE A 58 20.34 -24.85 26.59
C ILE A 58 18.94 -24.63 25.98
N PRO A 59 18.41 -23.40 25.84
CA PRO A 59 17.16 -23.15 25.12
C PRO A 59 17.13 -23.72 23.70
N VAL A 60 18.25 -23.68 22.97
CA VAL A 60 18.35 -24.16 21.57
C VAL A 60 18.33 -25.68 21.50
N ILE A 61 19.08 -26.34 22.36
CA ILE A 61 19.07 -27.80 22.47
C ILE A 61 17.68 -28.27 22.92
N SER A 62 17.06 -27.52 23.85
CA SER A 62 15.70 -27.79 24.33
C SER A 62 14.66 -27.69 23.20
N THR A 63 14.75 -26.72 22.28
CA THR A 63 13.83 -26.64 21.12
C THR A 63 13.98 -27.84 20.19
N ILE A 64 15.22 -28.30 19.95
CA ILE A 64 15.48 -29.50 19.13
C ILE A 64 14.91 -30.74 19.80
N LEU A 65 15.17 -30.94 21.10
CA LEU A 65 14.69 -32.11 21.85
C LEU A 65 13.16 -32.17 21.90
N ILE A 66 12.50 -31.04 22.20
CA ILE A 66 11.03 -30.95 22.22
C ILE A 66 10.45 -31.21 20.83
N PHE A 67 11.08 -30.68 19.78
CA PHE A 67 10.66 -30.91 18.40
C PHE A 67 10.73 -32.40 18.04
N VAL A 68 11.87 -33.04 18.29
CA VAL A 68 12.10 -34.47 17.98
C VAL A 68 11.12 -35.35 18.76
N PHE A 69 10.99 -35.11 20.07
CA PHE A 69 10.06 -35.86 20.92
C PHE A 69 8.61 -35.75 20.41
N ASN A 70 8.13 -34.53 20.18
CA ASN A 70 6.76 -34.31 19.72
C ASN A 70 6.54 -34.82 18.29
N LEU A 71 7.55 -34.80 17.43
CA LEU A 71 7.47 -35.39 16.09
C LEU A 71 7.30 -36.91 16.18
N ILE A 72 8.13 -37.58 17.00
CA ILE A 72 8.02 -39.04 17.22
C ILE A 72 6.64 -39.39 17.79
N MET A 73 6.20 -38.67 18.83
CA MET A 73 4.88 -38.91 19.44
C MET A 73 3.74 -38.65 18.45
N SER A 74 3.82 -37.61 17.63
CA SER A 74 2.83 -37.35 16.58
C SER A 74 2.79 -38.46 15.53
N VAL A 75 3.92 -39.04 15.15
CA VAL A 75 3.99 -40.14 14.17
C VAL A 75 3.40 -41.43 14.76
N ILE A 76 3.74 -41.75 16.02
CA ILE A 76 3.20 -42.92 16.73
C ILE A 76 1.68 -42.80 16.91
N GLU A 77 1.17 -41.65 17.35
CA GLU A 77 -0.27 -41.48 17.54
C GLU A 77 -1.02 -41.41 16.20
N HIS A 78 -0.37 -40.92 15.14
CA HIS A 78 -0.94 -41.01 13.79
C HIS A 78 -1.03 -42.46 13.29
N SER A 79 -0.02 -43.30 13.56
CA SER A 79 -0.04 -44.72 13.16
C SER A 79 -1.09 -45.53 13.92
N LYS A 80 -1.42 -45.13 15.16
CA LYS A 80 -2.55 -45.68 15.94
C LYS A 80 -3.93 -45.12 15.56
N SER A 81 -4.02 -44.30 14.50
CA SER A 81 -5.25 -43.60 14.07
C SER A 81 -5.80 -42.55 15.05
N ASN A 82 -5.03 -42.14 16.07
CA ASN A 82 -5.38 -41.10 17.05
C ASN A 82 -5.07 -39.69 16.52
N ILE A 83 -5.86 -39.20 15.56
CA ILE A 83 -5.60 -37.95 14.83
C ILE A 83 -5.58 -36.70 15.74
N SER A 84 -6.45 -36.65 16.76
CA SER A 84 -6.52 -35.50 17.68
C SER A 84 -5.25 -35.35 18.51
N LEU A 85 -4.70 -36.48 19.00
CA LEU A 85 -3.44 -36.51 19.74
C LEU A 85 -2.25 -36.16 18.84
N ALA A 86 -2.20 -36.67 17.60
CA ALA A 86 -1.17 -36.29 16.65
C ALA A 86 -1.15 -34.77 16.37
N LYS A 87 -2.32 -34.15 16.18
CA LYS A 87 -2.42 -32.69 16.04
C LYS A 87 -2.00 -31.94 17.30
N PHE A 88 -2.37 -32.46 18.48
CA PHE A 88 -1.97 -31.87 19.75
C PHE A 88 -0.45 -31.80 19.87
N TYR A 89 0.28 -32.90 19.59
CA TYR A 89 1.75 -32.91 19.61
C TYR A 89 2.38 -31.97 18.56
N ALA A 90 1.78 -31.84 17.37
CA ALA A 90 2.27 -30.91 16.35
C ALA A 90 2.11 -29.44 16.77
N TYR A 91 0.95 -29.05 17.30
CA TYR A 91 0.70 -27.68 17.75
C TYR A 91 1.44 -27.35 19.06
N SER A 92 1.57 -28.30 19.98
CA SER A 92 2.37 -28.12 21.20
C SER A 92 3.86 -27.94 20.86
N SER A 93 4.37 -28.69 19.87
CA SER A 93 5.73 -28.49 19.33
C SER A 93 5.92 -27.08 18.79
N LEU A 94 5.01 -26.60 17.94
CA LEU A 94 5.07 -25.24 17.38
C LEU A 94 5.07 -24.17 18.49
N LEU A 95 4.16 -24.31 19.46
CA LEU A 95 4.02 -23.35 20.56
C LEU A 95 5.28 -23.33 21.44
N SER A 96 5.74 -24.49 21.91
CA SER A 96 6.91 -24.60 22.79
C SER A 96 8.19 -24.11 22.11
N VAL A 97 8.38 -24.46 20.82
CA VAL A 97 9.53 -23.98 20.04
C VAL A 97 9.45 -22.47 19.83
N ALA A 98 8.28 -21.91 19.52
CA ALA A 98 8.12 -20.46 19.36
C ALA A 98 8.42 -19.70 20.66
N ILE A 99 7.96 -20.18 21.81
CA ILE A 99 8.21 -19.57 23.13
C ILE A 99 9.71 -19.60 23.45
N LEU A 100 10.36 -20.75 23.31
CA LEU A 100 11.79 -20.90 23.60
C LEU A 100 12.66 -20.12 22.61
N ALA A 101 12.29 -20.07 21.33
CA ALA A 101 12.96 -19.25 20.34
C ALA A 101 12.83 -17.76 20.64
N ALA A 102 11.65 -17.29 21.05
CA ALA A 102 11.45 -15.91 21.48
C ALA A 102 12.26 -15.58 22.75
N TYR A 103 12.34 -16.51 23.71
CA TYR A 103 13.13 -16.34 24.93
C TYR A 103 14.63 -16.27 24.64
N ALA A 104 15.15 -17.17 23.81
CA ALA A 104 16.56 -17.15 23.41
C ALA A 104 16.91 -15.88 22.60
N ALA A 105 16.01 -15.44 21.71
CA ALA A 105 16.17 -14.18 21.00
C ALA A 105 16.15 -12.96 21.94
N LYS A 106 15.31 -12.99 22.99
CA LYS A 106 15.28 -11.95 24.03
C LYS A 106 16.60 -11.87 24.80
N ILE A 107 17.19 -13.01 25.18
CA ILE A 107 18.49 -13.07 25.86
C ILE A 107 19.59 -12.51 24.96
N ALA A 108 19.63 -12.96 23.69
CA ALA A 108 20.56 -12.42 22.70
C ALA A 108 20.42 -10.89 22.58
N ASN A 109 19.19 -10.38 22.53
CA ASN A 109 18.91 -8.94 22.42
C ASN A 109 19.14 -8.12 23.69
N SER A 110 19.08 -8.75 24.87
CA SER A 110 19.28 -8.04 26.14
C SER A 110 20.73 -7.61 26.35
N VAL A 111 21.68 -8.21 25.63
CA VAL A 111 23.11 -7.92 25.80
C VAL A 111 23.82 -7.60 24.49
N SER A 112 23.36 -8.11 23.34
CA SER A 112 23.97 -7.74 22.07
C SER A 112 23.58 -6.30 21.71
N THR A 113 24.46 -5.35 22.00
CA THR A 113 24.48 -4.06 21.30
C THR A 113 25.02 -4.22 19.86
N ILE A 114 24.69 -5.34 19.19
CA ILE A 114 24.67 -5.32 17.73
C ILE A 114 23.42 -4.53 17.40
N ASN A 115 23.57 -3.21 17.38
CA ASN A 115 22.72 -2.40 16.54
C ASN A 115 23.06 -2.88 15.13
N ILE A 116 22.38 -3.92 14.61
CA ILE A 116 22.45 -4.26 13.20
C ILE A 116 21.96 -2.99 12.54
N GLN A 117 22.91 -2.14 12.14
CA GLN A 117 22.62 -0.88 11.50
C GLN A 117 22.26 -1.25 10.07
N PHE A 118 21.05 -1.76 9.91
CA PHE A 118 20.43 -1.84 8.61
C PHE A 118 20.54 -0.44 7.99
N PRO A 119 21.00 -0.33 6.75
CA PRO A 119 20.98 0.91 6.00
C PRO A 119 19.62 1.60 6.19
N ILE A 120 19.64 2.92 6.32
CA ILE A 120 18.43 3.67 6.68
C ILE A 120 17.26 3.38 5.73
N TRP A 121 17.54 3.19 4.43
CA TRP A 121 16.55 2.83 3.42
C TRP A 121 15.88 1.47 3.68
N ILE A 122 16.57 0.49 4.29
CA ILE A 122 15.94 -0.77 4.71
C ILE A 122 14.91 -0.50 5.80
N LYS A 123 15.29 0.30 6.81
CA LYS A 123 14.43 0.59 7.97
C LYS A 123 13.18 1.38 7.60
N ILE A 124 13.29 2.34 6.68
CA ILE A 124 12.20 3.28 6.39
C ILE A 124 11.45 3.01 5.07
N ILE A 125 12.02 2.22 4.15
CA ILE A 125 11.35 1.82 2.91
C ILE A 125 11.10 0.31 2.89
N LEU A 126 12.14 -0.51 2.94
CA LEU A 126 12.00 -1.94 2.65
C LEU A 126 11.14 -2.67 3.70
N ILE A 127 11.40 -2.46 5.00
CA ILE A 127 10.65 -3.09 6.09
C ILE A 127 9.16 -2.71 6.04
N PRO A 128 8.77 -1.41 5.99
CA PRO A 128 7.36 -1.06 5.87
C PRO A 128 6.71 -1.61 4.59
N MET A 129 7.40 -1.54 3.46
CA MET A 129 6.87 -2.06 2.19
C MET A 129 6.58 -3.57 2.25
N ILE A 130 7.51 -4.36 2.77
CA ILE A 130 7.33 -5.81 2.94
C ILE A 130 6.22 -6.11 3.95
N ALA A 131 6.20 -5.40 5.09
CA ALA A 131 5.17 -5.58 6.11
C ALA A 131 3.78 -5.36 5.51
N SER A 132 3.57 -4.25 4.80
CA SER A 132 2.28 -3.96 4.17
C SER A 132 1.93 -4.92 3.03
N LEU A 133 2.91 -5.35 2.22
CA LEU A 133 2.69 -6.37 1.20
C LEU A 133 2.17 -7.67 1.81
N LEU A 134 2.85 -8.18 2.84
CA LEU A 134 2.48 -9.43 3.50
C LEU A 134 1.13 -9.32 4.20
N THR A 135 0.88 -8.21 4.92
CA THR A 135 -0.42 -7.97 5.57
C THR A 135 -1.54 -7.88 4.54
N THR A 136 -1.34 -7.15 3.45
CA THR A 136 -2.34 -7.03 2.37
C THR A 136 -2.59 -8.38 1.72
N ALA A 137 -1.54 -9.14 1.41
CA ALA A 137 -1.68 -10.46 0.82
C ALA A 137 -2.44 -11.44 1.72
N PHE A 138 -2.20 -11.35 3.03
CA PHE A 138 -2.87 -12.16 4.04
C PHE A 138 -4.34 -11.76 4.27
N ILE A 139 -4.65 -10.46 4.37
CA ILE A 139 -6.00 -9.98 4.68
C ILE A 139 -6.95 -10.06 3.49
N THR A 140 -6.43 -9.95 2.27
CA THR A 140 -7.26 -9.87 1.05
C THR A 140 -8.19 -11.07 0.85
N PRO A 141 -7.78 -12.35 1.05
CA PRO A 141 -8.69 -13.48 1.03
C PRO A 141 -9.87 -13.38 2.01
N PHE A 142 -9.65 -12.81 3.20
CA PHE A 142 -10.71 -12.59 4.18
C PHE A 142 -11.66 -11.49 3.73
N VAL A 143 -11.13 -10.41 3.15
CA VAL A 143 -11.95 -9.34 2.55
C VAL A 143 -12.79 -9.87 1.39
N ILE A 144 -12.28 -10.78 0.56
CA ILE A 144 -13.05 -11.44 -0.50
C ILE A 144 -14.21 -12.26 0.10
N LYS A 145 -13.96 -13.02 1.20
CA LYS A 145 -15.02 -13.77 1.89
C LYS A 145 -16.06 -12.83 2.51
N PHE A 146 -15.63 -11.74 3.13
CA PHE A 146 -16.50 -10.70 3.67
C PHE A 146 -17.36 -10.07 2.58
N ALA A 147 -16.76 -9.68 1.45
CA ALA A 147 -17.46 -9.10 0.31
C ALA A 147 -18.55 -10.03 -0.22
N LYS A 148 -18.26 -11.34 -0.35
CA LYS A 148 -19.25 -12.35 -0.72
C LYS A 148 -20.37 -12.49 0.31
N LYS A 149 -20.04 -12.51 1.61
CA LYS A 149 -21.04 -12.68 2.70
C LYS A 149 -22.04 -11.51 2.75
N TYR A 150 -21.58 -10.29 2.51
CA TYR A 150 -22.41 -9.08 2.62
C TYR A 150 -22.92 -8.54 1.27
N ASN A 151 -22.72 -9.31 0.19
CA ASN A 151 -23.11 -8.99 -1.19
C ASN A 151 -22.45 -7.71 -1.77
N PHE A 152 -21.20 -7.43 -1.41
CA PHE A 152 -20.36 -6.44 -2.11
C PHE A 152 -19.75 -7.07 -3.37
N MET A 153 -20.60 -7.36 -4.35
CA MET A 153 -20.25 -8.09 -5.57
C MET A 153 -20.64 -7.26 -6.79
N ASP A 154 -19.73 -7.14 -7.75
CA ASP A 154 -20.07 -6.60 -9.06
C ASP A 154 -20.46 -7.76 -9.98
N ASP A 155 -21.73 -7.77 -10.37
CA ASP A 155 -22.34 -8.85 -11.14
C ASP A 155 -22.77 -8.31 -12.52
N PRO A 156 -22.11 -8.74 -13.62
CA PRO A 156 -22.43 -8.27 -14.97
C PRO A 156 -23.84 -8.66 -15.44
N LEU A 157 -24.49 -9.63 -14.79
CA LEU A 157 -25.88 -10.02 -15.09
C LEU A 157 -26.91 -9.11 -14.39
N ARG A 158 -26.53 -8.46 -13.29
CA ARG A 158 -27.42 -7.59 -12.49
C ARG A 158 -27.16 -6.10 -12.71
N HIS A 159 -25.91 -5.70 -12.92
CA HIS A 159 -25.52 -4.30 -13.10
C HIS A 159 -24.97 -4.07 -14.51
N LYS A 160 -25.76 -3.41 -15.36
CA LYS A 160 -25.33 -3.00 -16.71
C LYS A 160 -24.71 -1.61 -16.66
N HIS A 161 -23.46 -1.51 -16.23
CA HIS A 161 -22.71 -0.26 -16.31
C HIS A 161 -22.02 -0.13 -17.69
N PRO A 162 -21.88 1.10 -18.25
CA PRO A 162 -21.11 1.29 -19.47
C PRO A 162 -19.69 0.69 -19.36
N GLY A 163 -18.88 0.96 -18.34
CA GLY A 163 -17.52 0.40 -18.25
C GLY A 163 -17.36 -1.13 -18.00
N MET A 164 -18.42 -1.96 -18.09
CA MET A 164 -18.39 -3.36 -17.64
C MET A 164 -17.49 -4.28 -18.49
N LEU A 165 -16.38 -4.76 -17.90
CA LEU A 165 -15.42 -5.70 -18.51
C LEU A 165 -15.45 -7.10 -17.87
N LEU A 166 -16.39 -7.36 -16.96
CA LEU A 166 -16.48 -8.61 -16.20
C LEU A 166 -17.29 -9.66 -16.97
N LYS A 167 -16.83 -10.92 -16.92
CA LYS A 167 -17.56 -12.08 -17.45
C LYS A 167 -18.24 -12.93 -16.36
N ARG A 168 -17.93 -12.66 -15.08
CA ARG A 168 -18.43 -13.39 -13.91
C ARG A 168 -18.56 -12.44 -12.72
N PRO A 169 -19.37 -12.75 -11.71
CA PRO A 169 -19.44 -11.95 -10.49
C PRO A 169 -18.10 -11.92 -9.75
N ILE A 170 -17.62 -10.72 -9.41
CA ILE A 170 -16.35 -10.54 -8.68
C ILE A 170 -16.57 -9.66 -7.44
N ALA A 171 -15.88 -9.98 -6.34
CA ALA A 171 -15.91 -9.18 -5.12
C ALA A 171 -15.43 -7.75 -5.40
N ARG A 172 -16.14 -6.75 -4.86
CA ARG A 172 -15.87 -5.33 -5.07
C ARG A 172 -15.71 -4.63 -3.72
N ALA A 173 -14.53 -4.80 -3.13
CA ALA A 173 -14.15 -4.27 -1.82
C ALA A 173 -12.64 -4.04 -1.69
N GLY A 174 -11.94 -3.83 -2.81
CA GLY A 174 -10.48 -3.75 -2.83
C GLY A 174 -9.91 -2.55 -2.08
N GLY A 175 -10.63 -1.43 -2.03
CA GLY A 175 -10.26 -0.30 -1.16
C GLY A 175 -10.15 -0.68 0.31
N LEU A 176 -11.00 -1.59 0.80
CA LEU A 176 -10.93 -2.08 2.19
C LEU A 176 -9.68 -2.94 2.43
N ALA A 177 -9.37 -3.87 1.52
CA ALA A 177 -8.18 -4.69 1.62
C ALA A 177 -6.90 -3.85 1.60
N PHE A 178 -6.84 -2.87 0.70
CA PHE A 178 -5.75 -1.91 0.58
C PHE A 178 -5.57 -1.09 1.88
N LEU A 179 -6.65 -0.51 2.41
CA LEU A 179 -6.57 0.32 3.61
C LEU A 179 -6.18 -0.51 4.86
N LEU A 180 -6.73 -1.71 5.04
CA LEU A 180 -6.34 -2.60 6.14
C LEU A 180 -4.87 -3.01 6.04
N GLY A 181 -4.40 -3.24 4.81
CA GLY A 181 -3.00 -3.49 4.48
C GLY A 181 -2.04 -2.37 4.89
N ILE A 182 -2.53 -1.13 5.00
CA ILE A 182 -1.77 0.03 5.49
C ILE A 182 -1.99 0.23 7.00
N LEU A 183 -3.24 0.21 7.47
CA LEU A 183 -3.59 0.52 8.86
C LEU A 183 -2.95 -0.45 9.86
N ILE A 184 -3.04 -1.76 9.61
CA ILE A 184 -2.52 -2.78 10.53
C ILE A 184 -1.01 -2.61 10.78
N PRO A 185 -0.13 -2.58 9.75
CA PRO A 185 1.29 -2.34 9.98
C PRO A 185 1.59 -0.90 10.44
N SER A 186 0.74 0.09 10.13
CA SER A 186 0.91 1.47 10.61
C SER A 186 0.84 1.57 12.13
N ILE A 187 0.03 0.74 12.80
CA ILE A 187 -0.09 0.73 14.27
C ILE A 187 1.27 0.47 14.95
N VAL A 188 2.10 -0.36 14.32
CA VAL A 188 3.42 -0.74 14.86
C VAL A 188 4.53 0.16 14.33
N LEU A 189 4.46 0.56 13.05
CA LEU A 189 5.58 1.21 12.36
C LEU A 189 5.54 2.74 12.38
N LEU A 190 4.38 3.34 12.66
CA LEU A 190 4.15 4.78 12.64
C LEU A 190 3.62 5.30 13.99
N PRO A 191 4.07 6.48 14.45
CA PRO A 191 3.53 7.13 15.64
C PRO A 191 2.20 7.85 15.31
N ILE A 192 1.13 7.07 15.08
CA ILE A 192 -0.17 7.59 14.61
C ILE A 192 -0.71 8.69 15.52
N LEU A 193 -0.71 8.46 16.84
CA LEU A 193 -1.33 9.36 17.82
C LEU A 193 -0.61 10.72 17.96
N THR A 194 0.65 10.81 17.51
CA THR A 194 1.46 12.02 17.68
C THR A 194 1.41 12.95 16.45
N SER A 195 0.99 12.45 15.28
CA SER A 195 1.03 13.21 14.04
C SER A 195 -0.38 13.52 13.53
N GLN A 196 -0.83 14.77 13.71
CA GLN A 196 -2.12 15.26 13.21
C GLN A 196 -2.26 15.05 11.69
N LYS A 197 -1.20 15.30 10.91
CA LYS A 197 -1.17 15.08 9.46
C LYS A 197 -1.41 13.61 9.11
N LEU A 198 -0.79 12.68 9.84
CA LEU A 198 -0.98 11.24 9.64
C LEU A 198 -2.42 10.83 9.98
N ILE A 199 -2.96 11.33 11.09
CA ILE A 199 -4.37 11.11 11.48
C ILE A 199 -5.30 11.61 10.37
N GLY A 200 -5.09 12.82 9.85
CA GLY A 200 -5.89 13.39 8.77
C GLY A 200 -5.90 12.52 7.51
N ILE A 201 -4.74 12.00 7.10
CA ILE A 201 -4.62 11.09 5.93
C ILE A 201 -5.38 9.78 6.18
N LEU A 202 -5.15 9.13 7.33
CA LEU A 202 -5.75 7.84 7.63
C LEU A 202 -7.26 7.93 7.85
N LEU A 203 -7.74 9.00 8.50
CA LEU A 203 -9.17 9.29 8.64
C LEU A 203 -9.79 9.57 7.27
N GLY A 204 -9.17 10.42 6.44
CA GLY A 204 -9.66 10.70 5.10
C GLY A 204 -9.73 9.45 4.22
N ALA A 205 -8.69 8.62 4.23
CA ALA A 205 -8.67 7.34 3.54
C ALA A 205 -9.76 6.37 4.06
N THR A 206 -10.04 6.38 5.36
CA THR A 206 -11.12 5.61 5.98
C THR A 206 -12.50 6.08 5.49
N ILE A 207 -12.73 7.39 5.44
CA ILE A 207 -13.98 7.96 4.90
C ILE A 207 -14.16 7.55 3.43
N CYS A 208 -13.10 7.60 2.61
CA CYS A 208 -13.11 7.12 1.23
C CYS A 208 -13.54 5.66 1.12
N VAL A 209 -12.97 4.77 1.94
CA VAL A 209 -13.31 3.34 1.91
C VAL A 209 -14.74 3.08 2.39
N ILE A 210 -15.18 3.71 3.47
CA ILE A 210 -16.56 3.57 3.96
C ILE A 210 -17.56 4.04 2.89
N THR A 211 -17.29 5.18 2.28
CA THR A 211 -18.12 5.71 1.19
C THR A 211 -18.09 4.77 0.00
N GLY A 212 -16.92 4.22 -0.33
CA GLY A 212 -16.75 3.25 -1.40
C GLY A 212 -17.54 1.97 -1.20
N LEU A 213 -17.50 1.38 0.00
CA LEU A 213 -18.29 0.19 0.30
C LEU A 213 -19.79 0.47 0.24
N LYS A 214 -20.24 1.66 0.68
CA LYS A 214 -21.65 2.06 0.55
C LYS A 214 -22.03 2.28 -0.92
N ASP A 215 -21.16 2.90 -1.72
CA ASP A 215 -21.36 3.12 -3.16
C ASP A 215 -21.43 1.79 -3.92
N ASP A 216 -20.50 0.88 -3.66
CA ASP A 216 -20.43 -0.44 -4.30
C ASP A 216 -21.64 -1.33 -3.97
N LYS A 217 -22.47 -0.98 -2.97
CA LYS A 217 -23.70 -1.70 -2.61
C LYS A 217 -24.98 -0.98 -3.04
N LYS A 218 -25.00 0.35 -3.02
CA LYS A 218 -26.22 1.16 -3.19
C LYS A 218 -26.20 2.07 -4.40
N ASP A 219 -25.12 2.10 -5.19
CA ASP A 219 -24.88 3.05 -6.28
C ASP A 219 -25.26 4.48 -5.87
N ILE A 220 -24.48 5.07 -4.96
CA ILE A 220 -24.80 6.36 -4.36
C ILE A 220 -24.85 7.44 -5.45
N ASN A 221 -25.80 8.37 -5.30
CA ASN A 221 -25.92 9.51 -6.17
C ASN A 221 -24.56 10.26 -6.30
N PRO A 222 -24.06 10.53 -7.52
CA PRO A 222 -22.82 11.29 -7.75
C PRO A 222 -22.68 12.57 -6.94
N TYR A 223 -23.77 13.31 -6.68
CA TYR A 223 -23.71 14.55 -5.88
C TYR A 223 -23.35 14.28 -4.42
N ILE A 224 -23.90 13.22 -3.82
CA ILE A 224 -23.58 12.81 -2.44
C ILE A 224 -22.11 12.36 -2.37
N ARG A 225 -21.63 11.64 -3.40
CA ARG A 225 -20.21 11.27 -3.50
C ARG A 225 -19.31 12.49 -3.53
N LEU A 226 -19.67 13.52 -4.30
CA LEU A 226 -18.91 14.78 -4.36
C LEU A 226 -18.88 15.51 -3.02
N VAL A 227 -20.02 15.63 -2.34
CA VAL A 227 -20.09 16.26 -1.01
C VAL A 227 -19.20 15.52 -0.01
N ILE A 228 -19.29 14.18 0.03
CA ILE A 228 -18.46 13.39 0.95
C ILE A 228 -16.97 13.49 0.58
N GLN A 229 -16.62 13.47 -0.70
CA GLN A 229 -15.24 13.72 -1.13
C GLN A 229 -14.75 15.11 -0.70
N GLY A 230 -15.58 16.14 -0.83
CA GLY A 230 -15.27 17.48 -0.36
C GLY A 230 -15.00 17.52 1.14
N LEU A 231 -15.85 16.89 1.96
CA LEU A 231 -15.63 16.75 3.40
C LEU A 231 -14.34 15.99 3.72
N THR A 232 -14.07 14.90 3.01
CA THR A 232 -12.84 14.13 3.15
C THR A 232 -11.59 14.99 2.84
N VAL A 233 -11.63 15.76 1.76
CA VAL A 233 -10.54 16.68 1.38
C VAL A 233 -10.35 17.74 2.45
N SER A 234 -11.43 18.32 2.98
CA SER A 234 -11.36 19.29 4.07
C SER A 234 -10.69 18.71 5.32
N VAL A 235 -11.01 17.47 5.73
CA VAL A 235 -10.33 16.80 6.85
C VAL A 235 -8.83 16.71 6.64
N VAL A 236 -8.38 16.36 5.42
CA VAL A 236 -6.95 16.24 5.10
C VAL A 236 -6.28 17.62 5.11
N VAL A 237 -6.88 18.63 4.48
CA VAL A 237 -6.32 19.99 4.42
C VAL A 237 -6.26 20.64 5.81
N LEU A 238 -7.33 20.51 6.60
CA LEU A 238 -7.40 21.01 7.98
C LEU A 238 -6.42 20.29 8.93
N SER A 239 -5.88 19.13 8.55
CA SER A 239 -4.80 18.48 9.31
C SER A 239 -3.42 19.08 9.06
N GLY A 240 -3.33 20.15 8.25
CA GLY A 240 -2.09 20.88 7.94
C GLY A 240 -1.36 20.39 6.69
N ILE A 241 -2.04 19.64 5.81
CA ILE A 241 -1.49 19.19 4.52
C ILE A 241 -1.78 20.27 3.47
N ILE A 242 -0.89 21.26 3.44
CA ILE A 242 -1.08 22.52 2.71
C ILE A 242 0.11 22.74 1.76
N LEU A 243 -0.19 23.13 0.51
CA LEU A 243 0.80 23.39 -0.53
C LEU A 243 1.35 24.81 -0.38
N ILE A 244 2.49 24.97 0.28
CA ILE A 244 3.05 26.29 0.65
C ILE A 244 3.60 27.06 -0.56
N TYR A 245 4.09 26.35 -1.59
CA TYR A 245 4.60 26.97 -2.81
C TYR A 245 4.45 26.05 -4.01
N ILE A 246 4.38 26.65 -5.20
CA ILE A 246 4.46 25.96 -6.48
C ILE A 246 5.85 26.23 -7.07
N PRO A 247 6.64 25.19 -7.37
CA PRO A 247 7.94 25.38 -7.99
C PRO A 247 7.79 25.99 -9.38
N ASN A 248 8.47 27.11 -9.61
CA ASN A 248 8.57 27.73 -10.93
C ASN A 248 9.92 27.32 -11.55
N PRO A 249 9.94 26.61 -12.68
CA PRO A 249 11.20 26.26 -13.34
C PRO A 249 11.92 27.48 -13.95
N PHE A 250 11.21 28.55 -14.28
CA PHE A 250 11.75 29.71 -15.00
C PHE A 250 12.11 30.89 -14.07
N GLY A 251 12.03 30.72 -12.75
CA GLY A 251 12.31 31.80 -11.81
C GLY A 251 12.03 31.40 -10.36
N ASN A 252 11.69 32.39 -9.53
CA ASN A 252 11.38 32.15 -8.13
C ASN A 252 10.10 31.33 -7.96
N ALA A 253 10.09 30.44 -6.97
CA ALA A 253 8.89 29.68 -6.62
C ALA A 253 7.73 30.61 -6.29
N ILE A 254 6.53 30.26 -6.76
CA ILE A 254 5.31 31.00 -6.45
C ILE A 254 4.90 30.61 -5.04
N LYS A 255 5.10 31.52 -4.10
CA LYS A 255 4.65 31.39 -2.72
C LYS A 255 3.13 31.51 -2.66
N LEU A 256 2.50 30.61 -1.91
CA LEU A 256 1.05 30.61 -1.68
C LEU A 256 0.71 31.00 -0.23
N ASP A 257 1.74 31.29 0.57
CA ASP A 257 1.65 31.53 2.01
C ASP A 257 1.43 33.00 2.40
N ASP A 258 1.17 33.88 1.43
CA ASP A 258 1.07 35.31 1.68
C ASP A 258 -0.23 35.73 2.41
N PHE A 259 -1.36 35.05 2.18
CA PHE A 259 -2.65 35.38 2.82
C PHE A 259 -3.03 34.36 3.90
N LYS A 260 -3.11 34.80 5.17
CA LYS A 260 -3.34 33.96 6.38
C LYS A 260 -4.64 34.33 7.09
N PHE A 261 -5.41 33.34 7.55
CA PHE A 261 -6.43 33.52 8.59
C PHE A 261 -6.22 32.45 9.69
N VAL A 262 -6.33 32.86 10.96
CA VAL A 262 -6.18 31.96 12.11
C VAL A 262 -7.55 31.38 12.44
N ILE A 263 -7.70 30.06 12.33
CA ILE A 263 -8.91 29.34 12.75
C ILE A 263 -8.52 28.41 13.89
N ASN A 264 -9.10 28.64 15.08
CA ASN A 264 -8.86 27.81 16.25
C ASN A 264 -9.87 26.65 16.29
N PHE A 265 -9.58 25.57 15.55
CA PHE A 265 -10.29 24.30 15.68
C PHE A 265 -9.27 23.19 15.92
N LEU A 266 -9.25 22.59 17.12
CA LEU A 266 -8.23 21.63 17.58
C LEU A 266 -6.79 22.19 17.55
N GLY A 267 -6.59 23.44 18.02
CA GLY A 267 -5.28 24.12 18.11
C GLY A 267 -5.20 25.39 17.26
N GLU A 268 -4.10 26.16 17.39
CA GLU A 268 -3.82 27.31 16.51
C GLU A 268 -3.45 26.83 15.10
N HIS A 269 -4.38 26.95 14.14
CA HIS A 269 -4.13 26.63 12.75
C HIS A 269 -4.05 27.91 11.92
N LYS A 270 -2.85 28.20 11.39
CA LYS A 270 -2.66 29.22 10.35
C LYS A 270 -3.09 28.60 9.01
N VAL A 271 -4.29 28.92 8.55
CA VAL A 271 -4.81 28.43 7.26
C VAL A 271 -4.53 29.48 6.19
N TYR A 272 -3.79 29.07 5.16
CA TYR A 272 -3.45 29.88 4.01
C TYR A 272 -4.47 29.62 2.90
N TYR A 273 -5.25 30.63 2.49
CA TYR A 273 -6.42 30.40 1.62
C TYR A 273 -6.03 29.76 0.26
N PHE A 274 -5.08 30.37 -0.45
CA PHE A 274 -4.64 29.88 -1.75
C PHE A 274 -3.93 28.53 -1.66
N SER A 275 -3.11 28.32 -0.63
CA SER A 275 -2.46 27.03 -0.40
C SER A 275 -3.45 25.92 -0.06
N ALA A 276 -4.46 26.22 0.77
CA ALA A 276 -5.51 25.27 1.15
C ALA A 276 -6.38 24.91 -0.06
N LEU A 277 -6.75 25.91 -0.88
CA LEU A 277 -7.50 25.70 -2.11
C LEU A 277 -6.70 24.89 -3.13
N ALA A 278 -5.43 25.22 -3.35
CA ALA A 278 -4.54 24.48 -4.24
C ALA A 278 -4.36 23.03 -3.78
N SER A 279 -4.16 22.80 -2.47
CA SER A 279 -4.14 21.46 -1.88
C SER A 279 -5.45 20.72 -2.08
N ALA A 280 -6.58 21.38 -1.83
CA ALA A 280 -7.90 20.77 -1.97
C ALA A 280 -8.16 20.33 -3.42
N ILE A 281 -7.86 21.19 -4.39
CA ILE A 281 -7.98 20.89 -5.82
C ILE A 281 -7.05 19.73 -6.19
N TRP A 282 -5.79 19.76 -5.75
CA TRP A 282 -4.83 18.71 -6.04
C TRP A 282 -5.26 17.35 -5.47
N ILE A 283 -5.68 17.32 -4.21
CA ILE A 283 -6.13 16.09 -3.54
C ILE A 283 -7.39 15.57 -4.22
N ALA A 284 -8.41 16.41 -4.41
CA ALA A 284 -9.67 16.03 -5.05
C ALA A 284 -9.45 15.51 -6.49
N TRP A 285 -8.59 16.20 -7.25
CA TRP A 285 -8.26 15.77 -8.61
C TRP A 285 -7.54 14.43 -8.62
N THR A 286 -6.51 14.26 -7.77
CA THR A 286 -5.73 13.02 -7.68
C THR A 286 -6.56 11.83 -7.25
N MET A 287 -7.45 12.01 -6.26
CA MET A 287 -8.42 10.99 -5.87
C MET A 287 -9.24 10.49 -7.07
N ASN A 288 -9.74 11.41 -7.88
CA ASN A 288 -10.65 11.10 -8.96
C ASN A 288 -9.94 10.54 -10.21
N PHE A 289 -8.88 11.18 -10.71
CA PHE A 289 -8.19 10.68 -11.91
C PHE A 289 -7.53 9.32 -11.67
N MET A 290 -7.01 9.08 -10.46
CA MET A 290 -6.50 7.78 -10.09
C MET A 290 -7.64 6.75 -10.09
N SER A 291 -8.75 7.05 -9.42
CA SER A 291 -9.92 6.16 -9.39
C SER A 291 -10.42 5.81 -10.79
N LEU A 292 -10.44 6.75 -11.75
CA LEU A 292 -10.83 6.48 -13.15
C LEU A 292 -9.94 5.44 -13.85
N SER A 293 -8.72 5.23 -13.36
CA SER A 293 -7.76 4.27 -13.91
C SER A 293 -7.94 2.85 -13.37
N ASN A 294 -8.85 2.64 -12.41
CA ASN A 294 -9.13 1.32 -11.84
C ASN A 294 -10.09 0.45 -12.68
N GLY A 295 -10.51 0.94 -13.86
CA GLY A 295 -11.44 0.25 -14.76
C GLY A 295 -10.88 -0.99 -15.46
N THR A 296 -9.59 -1.29 -15.36
CA THR A 296 -8.97 -2.49 -15.94
C THR A 296 -8.12 -3.25 -14.92
N ASP A 297 -8.28 -4.57 -14.93
CA ASP A 297 -7.57 -5.52 -14.07
C ASP A 297 -6.05 -5.28 -14.09
N GLY A 298 -5.43 -5.23 -12.91
CA GLY A 298 -3.98 -5.08 -12.73
C GLY A 298 -3.42 -3.68 -12.91
N VAL A 299 -4.07 -2.75 -13.63
CA VAL A 299 -3.54 -1.40 -13.92
C VAL A 299 -3.31 -0.60 -12.63
N TYR A 300 -4.35 -0.48 -11.80
CA TYR A 300 -4.33 0.42 -10.65
C TYR A 300 -3.31 0.05 -9.58
N ALA A 301 -3.12 -1.26 -9.34
CA ALA A 301 -2.17 -1.76 -8.35
C ALA A 301 -0.73 -1.31 -8.66
N GLY A 302 -0.33 -1.34 -9.94
CA GLY A 302 0.98 -0.84 -10.35
C GLY A 302 1.11 0.67 -10.26
N LEU A 303 0.09 1.41 -10.65
CA LEU A 303 0.07 2.88 -10.51
C LEU A 303 0.30 3.29 -9.05
N VAL A 304 -0.43 2.69 -8.11
CA VAL A 304 -0.29 2.95 -6.67
C VAL A 304 1.10 2.54 -6.16
N THR A 305 1.56 1.35 -6.54
CA THR A 305 2.85 0.80 -6.09
C THR A 305 4.01 1.70 -6.51
N VAL A 306 4.10 1.99 -7.81
CA VAL A 306 5.24 2.69 -8.39
C VAL A 306 5.23 4.17 -7.99
N SER A 307 4.08 4.84 -8.01
CA SER A 307 4.00 6.25 -7.60
C SER A 307 4.37 6.46 -6.13
N SER A 308 3.87 5.62 -5.24
CA SER A 308 4.19 5.70 -3.81
C SER A 308 5.67 5.40 -3.55
N LEU A 309 6.26 4.42 -4.24
CA LEU A 309 7.68 4.10 -4.13
C LEU A 309 8.56 5.24 -4.63
N VAL A 310 8.23 5.85 -5.77
CA VAL A 310 8.94 7.01 -6.31
C VAL A 310 8.89 8.18 -5.33
N ILE A 311 7.72 8.46 -4.74
CA ILE A 311 7.57 9.51 -3.71
C ILE A 311 8.43 9.19 -2.49
N ALA A 312 8.43 7.93 -2.01
CA ALA A 312 9.27 7.51 -0.88
C ALA A 312 10.77 7.74 -1.16
N ILE A 313 11.25 7.33 -2.35
CA ILE A 313 12.64 7.53 -2.78
C ILE A 313 12.99 9.03 -2.87
N LEU A 314 12.08 9.87 -3.37
CA LEU A 314 12.34 11.31 -3.46
C LEU A 314 12.36 12.00 -2.10
N MET A 315 11.54 11.57 -1.15
CA MET A 315 11.54 12.09 0.20
C MET A 315 12.82 11.74 0.96
N MET A 316 13.52 10.66 0.60
CA MET A 316 14.85 10.34 1.16
C MET A 316 15.85 11.49 0.97
N ARG A 317 15.72 12.27 -0.12
CA ARG A 317 16.64 13.37 -0.43
C ARG A 317 16.59 14.51 0.58
N THR A 318 15.46 14.66 1.28
CA THR A 318 15.26 15.71 2.28
C THR A 318 15.30 15.17 3.71
N LEU A 319 15.65 13.89 3.90
CA LEU A 319 15.67 13.23 5.20
C LEU A 319 16.71 13.82 6.16
N SER A 320 17.85 14.29 5.62
CA SER A 320 18.90 14.95 6.41
C SER A 320 18.49 16.35 6.89
N GLU A 321 17.59 17.02 6.16
CA GLU A 321 17.12 18.38 6.45
C GLU A 321 15.92 18.36 7.40
N ASP A 322 14.99 17.43 7.20
CA ASP A 322 13.80 17.25 8.04
C ASP A 322 13.66 15.78 8.44
N PRO A 323 14.19 15.37 9.61
CA PRO A 323 14.04 14.01 10.12
C PRO A 323 12.57 13.60 10.33
N GLY A 324 11.65 14.56 10.52
CA GLY A 324 10.23 14.32 10.67
C GLY A 324 9.59 13.70 9.42
N ILE A 325 10.20 13.89 8.25
CA ILE A 325 9.72 13.33 6.98
C ILE A 325 9.77 11.79 6.95
N ALA A 326 10.57 11.17 7.82
CA ALA A 326 10.71 9.71 7.91
C ALA A 326 9.38 8.99 8.12
N ILE A 327 8.44 9.60 8.85
CA ILE A 327 7.09 9.05 9.08
C ILE A 327 6.33 8.95 7.75
N PHE A 328 6.45 9.96 6.88
CA PHE A 328 5.78 10.00 5.58
C PHE A 328 6.49 9.13 4.54
N ILE A 329 7.82 8.97 4.61
CA ILE A 329 8.55 7.96 3.82
C ILE A 329 8.02 6.57 4.13
N LYS A 330 7.89 6.22 5.41
CA LYS A 330 7.33 4.93 5.83
C LYS A 330 5.89 4.76 5.35
N LEU A 331 5.04 5.79 5.44
CA LEU A 331 3.67 5.74 4.91
C LEU A 331 3.64 5.52 3.39
N ALA A 332 4.52 6.20 2.64
CA ALA A 332 4.66 6.01 1.20
C ALA A 332 5.10 4.57 0.87
N ALA A 333 6.05 4.03 1.64
CA ALA A 333 6.50 2.65 1.49
C ALA A 333 5.41 1.61 1.85
N LEU A 334 4.63 1.84 2.92
CA LEU A 334 3.44 1.04 3.24
C LEU A 334 2.44 1.07 2.09
N THR A 335 2.18 2.25 1.52
CA THR A 335 1.26 2.44 0.39
C THR A 335 1.74 1.67 -0.85
N ALA A 336 3.05 1.69 -1.12
CA ALA A 336 3.65 0.89 -2.18
C ALA A 336 3.49 -0.62 -1.94
N GLY A 337 3.76 -1.08 -0.70
CA GLY A 337 3.60 -2.46 -0.29
C GLY A 337 2.17 -2.97 -0.41
N ALA A 338 1.20 -2.18 0.05
CA ALA A 338 -0.22 -2.49 -0.10
C ALA A 338 -0.66 -2.55 -1.57
N GLY A 339 -0.19 -1.62 -2.40
CA GLY A 339 -0.43 -1.65 -3.85
C GLY A 339 0.08 -2.96 -4.47
N LEU A 340 1.29 -3.39 -4.10
CA LEU A 340 1.91 -4.60 -4.64
C LEU A 340 1.23 -5.87 -4.13
N GLY A 341 0.84 -5.90 -2.85
CA GLY A 341 0.04 -6.98 -2.27
C GLY A 341 -1.34 -7.11 -2.94
N MET A 342 -1.97 -5.99 -3.29
CA MET A 342 -3.22 -5.97 -4.06
C MET A 342 -3.04 -6.49 -5.48
N ALA A 343 -1.86 -6.32 -6.09
CA ALA A 343 -1.61 -6.83 -7.45
C ALA A 343 -1.84 -8.35 -7.54
N ILE A 344 -1.50 -9.11 -6.49
CA ILE A 344 -1.69 -10.57 -6.44
C ILE A 344 -3.15 -10.99 -6.70
N PHE A 345 -4.12 -10.19 -6.25
CA PHE A 345 -5.56 -10.50 -6.35
C PHE A 345 -6.29 -9.72 -7.45
N THR A 346 -5.69 -8.63 -7.92
CA THR A 346 -6.27 -7.75 -8.94
C THR A 346 -5.68 -7.97 -10.33
N TRP A 347 -4.59 -8.73 -10.46
CA TRP A 347 -4.00 -9.13 -11.74
C TRP A 347 -4.96 -9.99 -12.58
N PRO A 348 -5.03 -9.82 -13.91
CA PRO A 348 -5.90 -10.62 -14.77
C PRO A 348 -5.48 -12.11 -14.81
N PRO A 349 -6.39 -13.08 -14.58
CA PRO A 349 -7.81 -12.92 -14.25
C PRO A 349 -8.02 -12.57 -12.77
N ASN A 350 -8.69 -11.44 -12.53
CA ASN A 350 -8.85 -10.87 -11.20
C ASN A 350 -9.81 -11.66 -10.30
N LYS A 351 -9.59 -11.53 -8.99
CA LYS A 351 -10.41 -12.10 -7.91
C LYS A 351 -11.07 -11.02 -7.05
N LEU A 352 -10.60 -9.78 -7.15
CA LEU A 352 -11.06 -8.63 -6.41
C LEU A 352 -11.02 -7.38 -7.29
N LEU A 353 -12.01 -6.52 -7.17
CA LEU A 353 -12.07 -5.20 -7.77
C LEU A 353 -11.86 -4.12 -6.69
N TRP A 354 -11.24 -3.02 -7.09
CA TRP A 354 -10.95 -1.91 -6.18
C TRP A 354 -12.20 -1.20 -5.66
N GLY A 355 -13.20 -1.01 -6.54
CA GLY A 355 -14.42 -0.27 -6.22
C GLY A 355 -14.17 1.23 -6.04
N PHE A 356 -15.18 1.97 -5.60
CA PHE A 356 -15.04 3.42 -5.38
C PHE A 356 -14.08 3.76 -4.22
N GLY A 357 -13.84 2.80 -3.32
CA GLY A 357 -12.85 2.90 -2.26
C GLY A 357 -11.40 3.09 -2.77
N ALA A 358 -11.14 2.88 -4.07
CA ALA A 358 -9.85 3.18 -4.71
C ALA A 358 -9.40 4.64 -4.51
N THR A 359 -10.34 5.57 -4.36
CA THR A 359 -10.09 6.99 -4.10
C THR A 359 -9.21 7.22 -2.86
N SER A 360 -9.21 6.30 -1.90
CA SER A 360 -8.30 6.32 -0.74
C SER A 360 -6.82 6.30 -1.12
N ALA A 361 -6.41 5.51 -2.12
CA ALA A 361 -5.02 5.45 -2.57
C ALA A 361 -4.59 6.76 -3.23
N GLY A 362 -5.48 7.35 -4.06
CA GLY A 362 -5.25 8.67 -4.65
C GLY A 362 -5.12 9.77 -3.61
N LEU A 363 -5.93 9.74 -2.55
CA LEU A 363 -5.82 10.67 -1.42
C LEU A 363 -4.46 10.57 -0.73
N ILE A 364 -4.03 9.35 -0.40
CA ILE A 364 -2.74 9.12 0.27
C ILE A 364 -1.58 9.60 -0.61
N ILE A 365 -1.58 9.25 -1.91
CA ILE A 365 -0.56 9.69 -2.86
C ILE A 365 -0.53 11.21 -3.01
N ALA A 366 -1.70 11.86 -3.09
CA ALA A 366 -1.80 13.32 -3.17
C ALA A 366 -1.23 13.99 -1.93
N ALA A 367 -1.64 13.54 -0.74
CA ALA A 367 -1.16 14.06 0.53
C ALA A 367 0.35 13.90 0.68
N LEU A 368 0.88 12.71 0.36
CA LEU A 368 2.32 12.44 0.39
C LEU A 368 3.08 13.35 -0.60
N SER A 369 2.55 13.58 -1.80
CA SER A 369 3.19 14.46 -2.78
C SER A 369 3.27 15.93 -2.35
N ILE A 370 2.31 16.40 -1.54
CA ILE A 370 2.33 17.73 -0.92
C ILE A 370 3.37 17.77 0.22
N LEU A 371 3.35 16.77 1.10
CA LEU A 371 4.21 16.71 2.29
C LEU A 371 5.70 16.56 1.94
N GLY A 372 5.98 15.86 0.84
CA GLY A 372 7.30 15.92 0.24
C GLY A 372 7.40 17.20 -0.59
N SER A 373 7.69 18.35 -0.01
CA SER A 373 7.77 19.64 -0.73
C SER A 373 8.52 19.55 -2.08
N THR A 374 7.95 20.05 -3.19
CA THR A 374 8.33 19.89 -4.64
C THR A 374 7.97 18.58 -5.35
N LYS A 375 7.40 17.57 -4.68
CA LYS A 375 7.20 16.25 -5.29
C LYS A 375 5.88 16.14 -6.07
N VAL A 376 4.97 17.12 -5.97
CA VAL A 376 3.75 17.24 -6.81
C VAL A 376 4.08 17.18 -8.31
N ALA A 377 5.10 17.91 -8.77
CA ALA A 377 5.52 17.89 -10.17
C ALA A 377 6.02 16.50 -10.61
N THR A 378 6.72 15.78 -9.73
CA THR A 378 7.16 14.42 -10.02
C THR A 378 5.99 13.44 -10.00
N THR A 379 5.04 13.58 -9.06
CA THR A 379 3.81 12.80 -9.05
C THR A 379 3.02 12.99 -10.34
N LEU A 380 2.97 14.22 -10.87
CA LEU A 380 2.41 14.51 -12.20
C LEU A 380 3.15 13.78 -13.32
N ILE A 381 4.49 13.76 -13.34
CA ILE A 381 5.25 13.01 -14.35
C ILE A 381 4.92 11.53 -14.26
N VAL A 382 4.97 10.95 -13.06
CA VAL A 382 4.73 9.52 -12.82
C VAL A 382 3.32 9.12 -13.26
N LEU A 383 2.33 9.97 -12.97
CA LEU A 383 0.90 9.71 -13.23
C LEU A 383 0.37 10.50 -14.42
N ILE A 384 1.24 10.88 -15.36
CA ILE A 384 0.86 11.78 -16.47
C ILE A 384 -0.17 11.15 -17.41
N ILE A 385 -0.08 9.83 -17.62
CA ILE A 385 -1.01 9.08 -18.47
C ILE A 385 -2.44 9.14 -17.89
N PRO A 386 -2.69 8.69 -16.65
CA PRO A 386 -4.04 8.77 -16.08
C PRO A 386 -4.50 10.21 -15.83
N PHE A 387 -3.58 11.13 -15.55
CA PHE A 387 -3.89 12.56 -15.45
C PHE A 387 -4.45 13.11 -16.77
N ILE A 388 -3.74 12.92 -17.88
CA ILE A 388 -4.16 13.42 -19.20
C ILE A 388 -5.42 12.71 -19.69
N ASP A 389 -5.55 11.40 -19.44
CA ASP A 389 -6.77 10.66 -19.79
C ASP A 389 -8.01 11.21 -19.06
N ALA A 390 -7.87 11.57 -17.77
CA ALA A 390 -8.94 12.23 -17.03
C ALA A 390 -9.24 13.63 -17.54
N VAL A 391 -8.23 14.42 -17.92
CA VAL A 391 -8.44 15.74 -18.57
C VAL A 391 -9.25 15.57 -19.86
N PHE A 392 -8.88 14.63 -20.73
CA PHE A 392 -9.63 14.35 -21.95
C PHE A 392 -11.06 13.89 -21.66
N ALA A 393 -11.26 13.12 -20.60
CA ALA A 393 -12.59 12.70 -20.17
C ALA A 393 -13.46 13.88 -19.74
N VAL A 394 -12.92 14.78 -18.91
CA VAL A 394 -13.62 15.99 -18.47
C VAL A 394 -13.96 16.89 -19.65
N VAL A 395 -12.98 17.20 -20.52
CA VAL A 395 -13.21 18.05 -21.70
C VAL A 395 -14.28 17.47 -22.62
N ARG A 396 -14.24 16.14 -22.85
CA ARG A 396 -15.24 15.45 -23.68
C ARG A 396 -16.63 15.50 -23.06
N ARG A 397 -16.75 15.28 -21.74
CA ARG A 397 -18.04 15.32 -21.02
C ARG A 397 -18.66 16.71 -21.09
N ILE A 398 -17.87 17.76 -20.81
CA ILE A 398 -18.32 19.15 -20.90
C ILE A 398 -18.80 19.49 -22.32
N ARG A 399 -18.06 19.07 -23.36
CA ARG A 399 -18.47 19.27 -24.77
C ARG A 399 -19.77 18.56 -25.14
N ARG A 400 -20.19 17.53 -24.39
CA ARG A 400 -21.45 16.81 -24.57
C ARG A 400 -22.58 17.35 -23.66
N GLY A 401 -22.35 18.46 -22.96
CA GLY A 401 -23.31 18.99 -21.96
C GLY A 401 -23.44 18.11 -20.71
N GLN A 402 -22.53 17.17 -20.50
CA GLN A 402 -22.53 16.28 -19.35
C GLN A 402 -21.64 16.84 -18.25
N MET A 403 -21.98 16.56 -16.99
CA MET A 403 -21.13 16.96 -15.87
C MET A 403 -19.82 16.17 -15.86
N PRO A 404 -18.70 16.78 -15.43
CA PRO A 404 -17.37 16.14 -15.39
C PRO A 404 -17.33 14.79 -14.67
N PHE A 405 -18.22 14.57 -13.71
CA PHE A 405 -18.21 13.42 -12.80
C PHE A 405 -19.05 12.22 -13.26
N TRP A 406 -19.66 12.28 -14.45
CA TRP A 406 -20.37 11.15 -15.04
C TRP A 406 -19.41 10.10 -15.61
N GLY A 407 -19.78 8.82 -15.54
CA GLY A 407 -18.97 7.72 -16.11
C GLY A 407 -19.08 7.63 -17.63
N ASP A 408 -17.99 7.28 -18.30
CA ASP A 408 -17.97 6.96 -19.75
C ASP A 408 -16.98 5.82 -20.09
N ARG A 409 -17.10 5.27 -21.32
CA ARG A 409 -16.26 4.14 -21.82
C ARG A 409 -15.05 4.59 -22.66
N GLU A 410 -14.72 5.88 -22.65
CA GLU A 410 -13.74 6.45 -23.58
C GLU A 410 -12.37 6.74 -22.94
N HIS A 411 -12.09 6.08 -21.82
CA HIS A 411 -10.78 6.07 -21.19
C HIS A 411 -9.74 5.30 -22.03
N LEU A 412 -8.47 5.67 -21.89
CA LEU A 412 -7.36 5.10 -22.65
C LEU A 412 -7.32 3.57 -22.56
N HIS A 413 -7.55 2.99 -21.39
CA HIS A 413 -7.54 1.54 -21.23
C HIS A 413 -8.63 0.85 -22.07
N HIS A 414 -9.84 1.40 -22.18
CA HIS A 414 -10.87 0.90 -23.08
C HIS A 414 -10.46 1.03 -24.55
N LYS A 415 -9.80 2.12 -24.93
CA LYS A 415 -9.29 2.30 -26.31
C LYS A 415 -8.22 1.28 -26.68
N LEU A 416 -7.35 0.91 -25.74
CA LEU A 416 -6.34 -0.13 -25.95
C LEU A 416 -7.00 -1.52 -26.06
N LEU A 417 -7.94 -1.83 -25.17
CA LEU A 417 -8.65 -3.11 -25.17
C LEU A 417 -9.55 -3.29 -26.40
N GLU A 418 -10.49 -2.37 -26.62
CA GLU A 418 -11.53 -2.48 -27.64
C GLU A 418 -11.06 -1.97 -29.00
N GLY A 419 -10.21 -0.93 -29.01
CA GLY A 419 -9.73 -0.32 -30.25
C GLY A 419 -8.54 -1.05 -30.87
N LEU A 420 -7.55 -1.47 -30.07
CA LEU A 420 -6.36 -2.17 -30.56
C LEU A 420 -6.38 -3.68 -30.31
N GLY A 421 -7.40 -4.21 -29.63
CA GLY A 421 -7.50 -5.64 -29.32
C GLY A 421 -6.48 -6.12 -28.29
N TRP A 422 -5.94 -5.22 -27.46
CA TRP A 422 -4.96 -5.62 -26.44
C TRP A 422 -5.62 -6.50 -25.36
N SER A 423 -4.86 -7.43 -24.81
CA SER A 423 -5.30 -8.17 -23.62
C SER A 423 -5.19 -7.30 -22.37
N LYS A 424 -5.99 -7.58 -21.33
CA LYS A 424 -5.92 -6.88 -20.03
C LYS A 424 -4.51 -6.90 -19.43
N GLN A 425 -3.78 -8.01 -19.60
CA GLN A 425 -2.39 -8.15 -19.17
C GLN A 425 -1.46 -7.20 -19.91
N LYS A 426 -1.58 -7.10 -21.25
CA LYS A 426 -0.79 -6.15 -22.05
C LYS A 426 -1.03 -4.70 -21.61
N VAL A 427 -2.29 -4.33 -21.34
CA VAL A 427 -2.64 -3.01 -20.82
C VAL A 427 -2.02 -2.79 -19.44
N ALA A 428 -2.17 -3.73 -18.50
CA ALA A 428 -1.56 -3.63 -17.17
C ALA A 428 -0.03 -3.44 -17.25
N ILE A 429 0.67 -4.29 -18.01
CA ILE A 429 2.12 -4.19 -18.20
C ILE A 429 2.50 -2.84 -18.80
N PHE A 430 1.78 -2.37 -19.82
CA PHE A 430 2.01 -1.04 -20.41
C PHE A 430 1.93 0.08 -19.37
N TYR A 431 0.88 0.11 -18.54
CA TYR A 431 0.76 1.12 -17.49
C TYR A 431 1.89 0.99 -16.44
N TRP A 432 2.27 -0.22 -16.05
CA TRP A 432 3.33 -0.42 -15.06
C TRP A 432 4.69 0.04 -15.60
N THR A 433 5.06 -0.42 -16.81
CA THR A 433 6.36 -0.09 -17.41
C THR A 433 6.48 1.40 -17.70
N THR A 434 5.44 2.02 -18.26
CA THR A 434 5.43 3.47 -18.51
C THR A 434 5.53 4.25 -17.21
N THR A 435 4.79 3.88 -16.16
CA THR A 435 4.85 4.54 -14.85
C THR A 435 6.24 4.39 -14.22
N ILE A 436 6.91 3.24 -14.37
CA ILE A 436 8.29 3.03 -13.90
C ILE A 436 9.26 3.94 -14.64
N VAL A 437 9.21 3.95 -15.98
CA VAL A 437 10.09 4.80 -16.81
C VAL A 437 9.89 6.28 -16.48
N LEU A 438 8.65 6.73 -16.39
CA LEU A 438 8.30 8.10 -16.01
C LEU A 438 8.74 8.44 -14.59
N GLY A 439 8.60 7.48 -13.66
CA GLY A 439 9.13 7.63 -12.31
C GLY A 439 10.63 7.80 -12.26
N LEU A 440 11.38 7.02 -13.03
CA LEU A 440 12.83 7.17 -13.17
C LEU A 440 13.20 8.55 -13.73
N ILE A 441 12.52 9.01 -14.78
CA ILE A 441 12.70 10.37 -15.31
C ILE A 441 12.41 11.42 -14.23
N GLY A 442 11.32 11.26 -13.47
CA GLY A 442 10.97 12.15 -12.37
C GLY A 442 12.01 12.19 -11.23
N ILE A 443 12.69 11.07 -10.98
CA ILE A 443 13.79 10.96 -10.00
C ILE A 443 15.06 11.61 -10.53
N LEU A 444 15.43 11.35 -11.78
CA LEU A 444 16.70 11.78 -12.38
C LEU A 444 16.69 13.26 -12.78
N THR A 445 15.53 13.86 -13.00
CA THR A 445 15.40 15.26 -13.42
C THR A 445 15.13 16.20 -12.25
N SER A 446 15.60 17.45 -12.35
CA SER A 446 15.36 18.52 -11.37
C SER A 446 15.20 19.88 -12.07
N GLY A 447 14.63 20.85 -11.36
CA GLY A 447 14.47 22.24 -11.84
C GLY A 447 13.82 22.34 -13.23
N GLN A 448 14.47 23.08 -14.12
CA GLN A 448 14.03 23.30 -15.50
C GLN A 448 13.92 22.01 -16.31
N ILE A 449 14.90 21.10 -16.17
CA ILE A 449 14.93 19.83 -16.91
C ILE A 449 13.68 19.00 -16.56
N ARG A 450 13.24 19.02 -15.29
CA ARG A 450 12.01 18.33 -14.88
C ARG A 450 10.77 18.92 -15.55
N ALA A 451 10.67 20.24 -15.63
CA ALA A 451 9.55 20.90 -16.29
C ALA A 451 9.52 20.64 -17.81
N LEU A 452 10.67 20.71 -18.47
CA LEU A 452 10.81 20.36 -19.89
C LEU A 452 10.46 18.89 -20.14
N SER A 453 10.89 17.98 -19.27
CA SER A 453 10.56 16.56 -19.36
C SER A 453 9.05 16.35 -19.23
N LEU A 454 8.41 16.98 -18.23
CA LEU A 454 6.96 16.93 -18.05
C LEU A 454 6.23 17.44 -19.30
N ALA A 455 6.65 18.59 -19.86
CA ALA A 455 6.04 19.16 -21.06
C ALA A 455 6.20 18.23 -22.28
N ALA A 456 7.41 17.72 -22.53
CA ALA A 456 7.69 16.81 -23.64
C ALA A 456 6.86 15.52 -23.54
N ILE A 457 6.82 14.91 -22.35
CA ILE A 457 6.03 13.71 -22.08
C ILE A 457 4.53 14.00 -22.26
N ALA A 458 4.04 15.13 -21.75
CA ALA A 458 2.65 15.52 -21.91
C ALA A 458 2.28 15.66 -23.39
N CYS A 459 3.13 16.30 -24.21
CA CYS A 459 2.94 16.39 -25.66
C CYS A 459 2.86 15.01 -26.33
N ILE A 460 3.76 14.09 -25.98
CA ILE A 460 3.76 12.71 -26.53
C ILE A 460 2.47 11.97 -26.16
N VAL A 461 2.04 12.06 -24.90
CA VAL A 461 0.82 11.39 -24.43
C VAL A 461 -0.43 12.01 -25.07
N ILE A 462 -0.51 13.33 -25.16
CA ILE A 462 -1.61 14.05 -25.84
C ILE A 462 -1.68 13.64 -27.31
N PHE A 463 -0.55 13.61 -28.01
CA PHE A 463 -0.46 13.19 -29.40
C PHE A 463 -0.92 11.74 -29.58
N GLY A 464 -0.40 10.82 -28.74
CA GLY A 464 -0.78 9.41 -28.77
C GLY A 464 -2.28 9.17 -28.55
N ILE A 465 -2.87 9.79 -27.52
CA ILE A 465 -4.31 9.68 -27.24
C ILE A 465 -5.14 10.27 -28.39
N SER A 466 -4.70 11.40 -28.96
CA SER A 466 -5.39 12.06 -30.07
C SER A 466 -5.38 11.19 -31.34
N MET A 467 -4.26 10.56 -31.65
CA MET A 467 -4.14 9.62 -32.78
C MET A 467 -5.08 8.42 -32.64
N LEU A 468 -5.18 7.85 -31.43
CA LEU A 468 -6.13 6.76 -31.15
C LEU A 468 -7.60 7.19 -31.36
N ASN A 469 -7.94 8.43 -31.00
CA ASN A 469 -9.29 8.97 -31.22
C ASN A 469 -9.63 9.12 -32.71
N ILE A 470 -8.67 9.58 -33.53
CA ILE A 470 -8.86 9.73 -34.98
C ILE A 470 -9.01 8.35 -35.65
N GLY A 471 -8.16 7.39 -35.26
CA GLY A 471 -8.20 6.02 -35.80
C GLY A 471 -9.55 5.32 -35.59
N LYS A 472 -10.17 5.51 -34.41
CA LYS A 472 -11.51 4.97 -34.11
C LYS A 472 -12.58 5.56 -35.03
N ARG A 473 -12.56 6.87 -35.28
CA ARG A 473 -13.50 7.55 -36.19
C ARG A 473 -13.40 7.01 -37.62
N LYS A 474 -12.18 6.82 -38.15
CA LYS A 474 -11.99 6.28 -39.51
C LYS A 474 -12.50 4.85 -39.68
N ARG A 475 -12.37 3.99 -38.64
CA ARG A 475 -12.89 2.62 -38.68
C ARG A 475 -14.41 2.55 -38.64
N LEU A 476 -15.06 3.46 -37.90
CA LEU A 476 -16.52 3.57 -37.89
C LEU A 476 -17.07 4.03 -39.24
N ILE A 477 -16.39 4.97 -39.92
CA ILE A 477 -16.79 5.47 -41.24
C ILE A 477 -16.55 4.44 -42.35
N LYS A 478 -15.53 3.58 -42.24
CA LYS A 478 -15.28 2.50 -43.22
C LYS A 478 -16.14 1.25 -43.03
N GLY A 479 -16.85 1.13 -41.91
CA GLY A 479 -17.70 -0.01 -41.58
C GLY A 479 -19.21 0.27 -41.72
N SER A 480 -19.57 1.51 -42.05
CA SER A 480 -20.89 1.94 -42.55
C SER A 480 -20.84 2.07 -44.06
#